data_AF-A0A816NME0-F1
#
_entry.id   AF-A0A816NME0-F1
#
_cell.length_a   1.000
_cell.length_b   1.000
_cell.length_c   1.000
_cell.angle_alpha   90.00
_cell.angle_beta   90.00
_cell.angle_gamma   90.00
#
_symmetry.space_group_name_H-M   'P 1'
#
loop_
_entity.id
_entity.type
_entity.pdbx_description
1 polymer ?
#
loop_
_entity_poly.entity_id
_entity_poly.type
_entity_poly.pdbx_seq_one_letter_code
_entity_poly.pdbx_strand_id
1 'polypeptide(L)'
;MPKPLFIFPNNQQEMELADSQELPHRIVSLVTWYSNGIGLVLDAASVLLIPASPPGYCSASIKKYEDIEIYKPKLCIPGTRQISSSFGPCMICPPGYKNNGSAGELCVKCKTNDTFWCFGAAINEIDMKNMTSYNQANPYPESPHTTEFEDILLQNIFQFSTLNLHCLRISPMFWTSVGICCCILFCIIIKIISCWSKSRKRQQCVQKILSHCDVIGDGKYWLGGLISLLILILITFACKFSISFTYLYPIEQTSLEQRRTVSCDNTLFNAKLTSSLQLLSTLKYEEEKPIFTLLNGQQLILTVQFISTGYTCKDLELQTIRAHGLSIKSETFNCSKSNEVLTIIKLLPQHVLNMQIILKGPHFIGGLRFCFSAASVTNSDAHSKAQAIDTCQLFFMPNQTLTRNPTVNVKMTKVINRTAGFTLPNETTYTGLWLPRFTADTLTDELLFSLGSEYLRYALKTTILVISITESEFYMKNTQEPIARQYEILFSTILFASKIALVLTE
;
A
#
# COMPACT_ATOMS: atom_id res chain seq x y z
N MET A 1 -42.95 21.40 18.46
CA MET A 1 -41.71 21.96 19.04
C MET A 1 -41.19 23.05 18.11
N PRO A 2 -40.84 24.25 18.61
CA PRO A 2 -40.25 25.29 17.78
C PRO A 2 -38.89 24.83 17.27
N LYS A 3 -38.71 24.82 15.95
CA LYS A 3 -37.43 24.52 15.30
C LYS A 3 -36.43 25.61 15.73
N PRO A 4 -35.22 25.30 16.23
CA PRO A 4 -34.26 26.33 16.56
C PRO A 4 -33.94 27.17 15.32
N LEU A 5 -33.91 28.48 15.52
CA LEU A 5 -33.55 29.45 14.50
C LEU A 5 -32.14 29.14 13.99
N PHE A 6 -32.01 28.99 12.67
CA PHE A 6 -30.72 28.91 11.99
C PHE A 6 -29.85 30.12 12.36
N ILE A 7 -28.54 29.93 12.34
CA ILE A 7 -27.58 31.01 12.55
C ILE A 7 -27.67 31.96 11.34
N PHE A 8 -27.90 33.24 11.63
CA PHE A 8 -27.91 34.34 10.66
C PHE A 8 -27.04 35.49 11.18
N PRO A 9 -26.18 36.10 10.33
CA PRO A 9 -25.86 35.70 8.95
C PRO A 9 -25.08 34.37 8.88
N ASN A 10 -25.01 33.77 7.70
CA ASN A 10 -24.22 32.55 7.45
C ASN A 10 -23.58 32.59 6.05
N ASN A 11 -22.78 31.59 5.69
CA ASN A 11 -21.98 31.62 4.45
C ASN A 11 -22.82 31.52 3.16
N GLN A 12 -24.11 31.20 3.23
CA GLN A 12 -25.04 31.31 2.10
C GLN A 12 -25.82 32.63 2.12
N GLN A 13 -25.83 33.33 3.26
CA GLN A 13 -26.59 34.55 3.54
C GLN A 13 -25.64 35.58 4.15
N GLU A 14 -24.75 36.13 3.33
CA GLU A 14 -23.78 37.14 3.74
C GLU A 14 -24.47 38.49 3.95
N MET A 15 -24.13 39.15 5.04
CA MET A 15 -24.49 40.55 5.28
C MET A 15 -23.35 41.41 4.77
N GLU A 16 -23.60 42.31 3.83
CA GLU A 16 -22.65 43.37 3.47
C GLU A 16 -22.61 44.35 4.64
N LEU A 17 -21.75 44.06 5.62
CA LEU A 17 -21.30 45.08 6.55
C LEU A 17 -20.62 46.14 5.69
N ALA A 18 -21.22 47.32 5.62
CA ALA A 18 -20.61 48.47 4.97
C ALA A 18 -19.16 48.61 5.46
N ASP A 19 -18.31 49.13 4.57
CA ASP A 19 -16.84 49.25 4.61
C ASP A 19 -16.23 49.96 5.86
N SER A 20 -16.93 50.04 6.99
CA SER A 20 -16.48 50.68 8.21
C SER A 20 -15.98 49.67 9.23
N GLN A 21 -14.81 49.95 9.79
CA GLN A 21 -14.17 49.29 10.93
C GLN A 21 -14.96 49.44 12.25
N GLU A 22 -16.29 49.61 12.19
CA GLU A 22 -17.12 49.84 13.36
C GLU A 22 -17.82 48.55 13.81
N LEU A 23 -18.06 48.46 15.11
CA LEU A 23 -18.51 47.27 15.85
C LEU A 23 -19.64 46.47 15.17
N PRO A 24 -19.76 45.16 15.45
CA PRO A 24 -20.84 44.34 14.89
C PRO A 24 -22.19 44.97 15.23
N HIS A 25 -22.94 45.36 14.19
CA HIS A 25 -24.29 45.92 14.32
C HIS A 25 -25.12 45.04 15.24
N ARG A 26 -25.64 45.61 16.33
CA ARG A 26 -26.53 44.90 17.25
C ARG A 26 -27.91 44.85 16.64
N ILE A 27 -28.52 43.66 16.67
CA ILE A 27 -29.93 43.49 16.34
C ILE A 27 -30.73 44.12 17.48
N VAL A 28 -31.39 45.24 17.21
CA VAL A 28 -32.19 45.99 18.20
C VAL A 28 -33.61 45.45 18.26
N SER A 29 -34.17 45.03 17.12
CA SER A 29 -35.51 44.47 17.05
C SER A 29 -35.65 43.46 15.92
N LEU A 30 -36.48 42.44 16.16
CA LEU A 30 -36.88 41.44 15.18
C LEU A 30 -38.39 41.55 14.97
N VAL A 31 -38.81 41.85 13.75
CA VAL A 31 -40.20 42.04 13.37
C VAL A 31 -40.55 41.04 12.28
N THR A 32 -41.50 40.15 12.52
CA THR A 32 -42.00 39.25 11.46
C THR A 32 -43.18 39.92 10.75
N TRP A 33 -43.15 40.07 9.41
CA TRP A 33 -44.33 40.54 8.66
C TRP A 33 -44.91 39.41 7.82
N TYR A 34 -46.18 39.10 8.09
CA TYR A 34 -46.87 37.93 7.54
C TYR A 34 -46.09 36.63 7.80
N SER A 35 -46.67 35.46 7.51
CA SER A 35 -45.99 34.16 7.72
C SER A 35 -44.72 33.95 6.88
N ASN A 36 -44.30 34.96 6.11
CA ASN A 36 -43.44 34.85 4.95
C ASN A 36 -42.22 35.80 4.98
N GLY A 37 -41.91 36.48 6.09
CA GLY A 37 -40.74 37.36 6.13
C GLY A 37 -40.30 37.79 7.53
N ILE A 38 -39.01 38.07 7.67
CA ILE A 38 -38.39 38.62 8.89
C ILE A 38 -37.72 39.95 8.57
N GLY A 39 -37.96 40.94 9.40
CA GLY A 39 -37.29 42.22 9.46
C GLY A 39 -36.37 42.30 10.66
N LEU A 40 -35.12 42.70 10.43
CA LEU A 40 -34.17 43.00 11.50
C LEU A 40 -33.90 44.49 11.47
N VAL A 41 -34.12 45.15 12.60
CA VAL A 41 -33.73 46.55 12.80
C VAL A 41 -32.37 46.55 13.48
N LEU A 42 -31.39 47.15 12.83
CA LEU A 42 -30.04 47.29 13.35
C LEU A 42 -29.89 48.62 14.12
N ASP A 43 -28.91 48.67 15.02
CA ASP A 43 -28.58 49.86 15.81
C ASP A 43 -28.15 51.08 14.97
N ALA A 44 -27.68 50.85 13.75
CA ALA A 44 -27.32 51.87 12.77
C ALA A 44 -28.51 52.46 11.99
N ALA A 45 -29.76 52.27 12.45
CA ALA A 45 -31.00 52.67 11.79
C ALA A 45 -31.26 52.03 10.41
N SER A 46 -30.49 51.01 10.03
CA SER A 46 -30.73 50.20 8.85
C SER A 46 -31.72 49.05 9.14
N VAL A 47 -32.54 48.72 8.13
CA VAL A 47 -33.54 47.67 8.21
C VAL A 47 -33.21 46.56 7.21
N LEU A 48 -32.94 45.36 7.71
CA LEU A 48 -32.77 44.17 6.88
C LEU A 48 -34.11 43.49 6.68
N LEU A 49 -34.54 43.34 5.43
CA LEU A 49 -35.75 42.60 5.06
C LEU A 49 -35.37 41.24 4.46
N ILE A 50 -35.73 40.16 5.15
CA ILE A 50 -35.47 38.76 4.76
C ILE A 50 -36.80 38.09 4.41
N PRO A 51 -37.24 38.13 3.14
CA PRO A 51 -38.41 37.36 2.71
C PRO A 51 -38.09 35.86 2.74
N ALA A 52 -39.13 35.05 2.97
CA ALA A 52 -39.06 33.61 2.81
C ALA A 52 -38.88 33.29 1.32
N SER A 53 -37.83 32.54 1.01
CA SER A 53 -37.55 32.12 -0.35
C SER A 53 -38.41 30.91 -0.73
N PRO A 54 -38.80 30.76 -2.00
CA PRO A 54 -39.54 29.57 -2.47
C PRO A 54 -38.67 28.29 -2.37
N PRO A 55 -39.28 27.10 -2.42
CA PRO A 55 -38.55 25.84 -2.51
C PRO A 55 -37.44 25.87 -3.57
N GLY A 56 -36.27 25.30 -3.24
CA GLY A 56 -35.08 25.33 -4.09
C GLY A 56 -34.26 26.63 -4.07
N TYR A 57 -34.68 27.66 -3.34
CA TYR A 57 -33.96 28.94 -3.21
C TYR A 57 -33.72 29.29 -1.74
N CYS A 58 -32.54 29.79 -1.41
CA CYS A 58 -32.27 30.45 -0.13
C CYS A 58 -32.27 31.97 -0.29
N SER A 59 -32.49 32.70 0.80
CA SER A 59 -32.47 34.16 0.78
C SER A 59 -31.02 34.65 0.77
N ALA A 60 -30.52 35.16 -0.37
CA ALA A 60 -29.16 35.68 -0.54
C ALA A 60 -29.10 36.89 -1.51
N SER A 61 -28.08 37.73 -1.32
CA SER A 61 -27.86 39.03 -2.00
C SER A 61 -28.79 40.15 -1.54
N ILE A 62 -28.17 41.30 -1.27
CA ILE A 62 -28.78 42.52 -0.78
C ILE A 62 -29.04 43.44 -1.98
N LYS A 63 -30.30 43.80 -2.20
CA LYS A 63 -30.58 45.08 -2.87
C LYS A 63 -30.69 46.14 -1.78
N LYS A 64 -29.73 47.06 -1.77
CA LYS A 64 -29.76 48.23 -0.91
C LYS A 64 -30.62 49.31 -1.54
N TYR A 65 -31.63 49.75 -0.79
CA TYR A 65 -32.47 50.90 -1.08
C TYR A 65 -32.33 51.84 0.12
N GLU A 66 -31.47 52.85 0.01
CA GLU A 66 -31.16 53.78 1.12
C GLU A 66 -30.73 53.00 2.39
N ASP A 67 -31.52 53.06 3.45
CA ASP A 67 -31.29 52.39 4.73
C ASP A 67 -31.92 50.98 4.82
N ILE A 68 -32.54 50.50 3.74
CA ILE A 68 -33.23 49.20 3.69
C ILE A 68 -32.45 48.22 2.82
N GLU A 69 -32.14 47.05 3.36
CA GLU A 69 -31.46 45.97 2.66
C GLU A 69 -32.40 44.79 2.47
N ILE A 70 -32.77 44.50 1.22
CA ILE A 70 -33.73 43.44 0.90
C ILE A 70 -32.99 42.21 0.35
N TYR A 71 -33.15 41.08 1.02
CA TYR A 71 -32.63 39.79 0.55
C TYR A 71 -33.45 39.26 -0.60
N LYS A 72 -32.79 38.75 -1.64
CA LYS A 72 -33.46 38.10 -2.78
C LYS A 72 -33.35 36.58 -2.73
N PRO A 73 -34.27 35.85 -3.38
CA PRO A 73 -34.07 34.41 -3.58
C PRO A 73 -32.88 34.14 -4.50
N LYS A 74 -31.96 33.29 -4.04
CA LYS A 74 -30.84 32.74 -4.80
C LYS A 74 -30.97 31.22 -4.83
N LEU A 75 -30.71 30.63 -6.00
CA LEU A 75 -30.80 29.18 -6.17
C LEU A 75 -29.86 28.46 -5.19
N CYS A 76 -30.34 27.38 -4.58
CA CYS A 76 -29.51 26.50 -3.78
C CYS A 76 -28.31 25.99 -4.59
N ILE A 77 -27.15 25.94 -3.95
CA ILE A 77 -25.96 25.37 -4.57
C ILE A 77 -26.14 23.85 -4.79
N PRO A 78 -25.48 23.25 -5.80
CA PRO A 78 -25.51 21.80 -6.00
C PRO A 78 -25.12 21.02 -4.74
N GLY A 79 -25.73 19.86 -4.53
CA GLY A 79 -25.57 19.06 -3.31
C GLY A 79 -26.40 19.53 -2.10
N THR A 80 -27.15 20.63 -2.23
CA THR A 80 -28.07 21.14 -1.20
C THR A 80 -29.52 21.19 -1.69
N ARG A 81 -30.48 21.29 -0.78
CA ARG A 81 -31.92 21.33 -1.06
C ARG A 81 -32.65 22.26 -0.09
N GLN A 82 -33.83 22.70 -0.52
CA GLN A 82 -34.79 23.40 0.32
C GLN A 82 -36.20 22.98 -0.09
N ILE A 83 -36.86 22.19 0.76
CA ILE A 83 -38.15 21.54 0.46
C ILE A 83 -39.31 22.52 0.56
N SER A 84 -39.27 23.38 1.58
CA SER A 84 -40.36 24.29 1.91
C SER A 84 -39.89 25.73 1.78
N SER A 85 -40.85 26.66 1.65
CA SER A 85 -40.52 28.07 1.76
C SER A 85 -39.88 28.34 3.12
N SER A 86 -38.70 28.93 3.11
CA SER A 86 -37.89 29.18 4.30
C SER A 86 -37.00 30.39 4.07
N PHE A 87 -36.67 31.04 5.17
CA PHE A 87 -35.80 32.20 5.25
C PHE A 87 -34.36 31.81 5.62
N GLY A 88 -34.12 30.54 5.98
CA GLY A 88 -32.81 29.98 6.30
C GLY A 88 -32.03 29.45 5.08
N PRO A 89 -30.83 28.89 5.31
CA PRO A 89 -29.97 28.36 4.25
C PRO A 89 -30.49 27.03 3.68
N CYS A 90 -29.96 26.65 2.51
CA CYS A 90 -30.20 25.36 1.90
C CYS A 90 -29.52 24.24 2.72
N MET A 91 -30.24 23.14 2.94
CA MET A 91 -29.77 21.98 3.69
C MET A 91 -29.00 21.02 2.80
N ILE A 92 -28.00 20.33 3.35
CA ILE A 92 -27.24 19.32 2.60
C ILE A 92 -28.12 18.11 2.24
N CYS A 93 -27.91 17.55 1.04
CA CYS A 93 -28.47 16.25 0.69
C CYS A 93 -27.88 15.13 1.56
N PRO A 94 -28.72 14.29 2.20
CA PRO A 94 -28.23 13.20 3.02
C PRO A 94 -27.45 12.17 2.17
N PRO A 95 -26.57 11.36 2.79
CA PRO A 95 -25.86 10.29 2.11
C PRO A 95 -26.78 9.35 1.35
N GLY A 96 -26.34 8.86 0.18
CA GLY A 96 -27.18 8.04 -0.69
C GLY A 96 -28.19 8.84 -1.54
N TYR A 97 -28.22 10.16 -1.43
CA TYR A 97 -29.00 11.06 -2.28
C TYR A 97 -28.11 12.08 -2.97
N LYS A 98 -28.55 12.57 -4.14
CA LYS A 98 -27.84 13.56 -4.95
C LYS A 98 -28.74 14.73 -5.35
N ASN A 99 -28.14 15.89 -5.57
CA ASN A 99 -28.79 17.01 -6.23
C ASN A 99 -27.80 17.71 -7.19
N ASN A 100 -28.10 17.67 -8.48
CA ASN A 100 -27.28 18.25 -9.54
C ASN A 100 -27.47 19.78 -9.70
N GLY A 101 -28.28 20.43 -8.85
CA GLY A 101 -28.57 21.85 -8.94
C GLY A 101 -29.75 22.21 -9.85
N SER A 102 -30.51 21.23 -10.32
CA SER A 102 -31.87 21.48 -10.82
C SER A 102 -32.74 21.94 -9.64
N ALA A 103 -33.58 22.97 -9.85
CA ALA A 103 -34.36 23.70 -8.83
C ALA A 103 -34.54 22.88 -7.54
N GLY A 104 -33.74 23.22 -6.52
CA GLY A 104 -33.33 22.32 -5.42
C GLY A 104 -34.42 21.94 -4.42
N GLU A 105 -35.59 21.55 -4.88
CA GLU A 105 -36.74 21.19 -4.08
C GLU A 105 -36.52 19.85 -3.37
N LEU A 106 -35.89 18.87 -4.03
CA LEU A 106 -35.72 17.51 -3.52
C LEU A 106 -34.36 16.89 -3.91
N CYS A 107 -33.79 16.10 -3.00
CA CYS A 107 -32.64 15.24 -3.33
C CYS A 107 -33.15 13.93 -3.93
N VAL A 108 -32.54 13.49 -5.03
CA VAL A 108 -32.89 12.25 -5.73
C VAL A 108 -32.08 11.10 -5.13
N LYS A 109 -32.73 9.97 -4.85
CA LYS A 109 -32.04 8.77 -4.35
C LYS A 109 -31.07 8.25 -5.41
N CYS A 110 -29.83 7.97 -5.01
CA CYS A 110 -28.84 7.40 -5.90
C CYS A 110 -29.10 5.92 -6.17
N LYS A 111 -28.72 5.45 -7.36
CA LYS A 111 -28.65 4.02 -7.69
C LYS A 111 -27.37 3.47 -7.04
N THR A 112 -27.43 3.26 -5.74
CA THR A 112 -26.31 2.72 -4.97
C THR A 112 -26.14 1.24 -5.31
N ASN A 113 -25.06 0.93 -6.02
CA ASN A 113 -24.52 -0.41 -6.22
C ASN A 113 -23.13 -0.46 -5.60
N ASP A 114 -22.51 -1.64 -5.47
CA ASP A 114 -21.15 -1.80 -4.91
C ASP A 114 -20.06 -0.93 -5.60
N THR A 115 -20.34 -0.44 -6.81
CA THR A 115 -19.40 0.34 -7.63
C THR A 115 -19.67 1.84 -7.62
N PHE A 116 -20.89 2.29 -7.30
CA PHE A 116 -21.27 3.71 -7.35
C PHE A 116 -21.74 4.19 -5.98
N TRP A 117 -21.08 5.24 -5.48
CA TRP A 117 -21.35 5.78 -4.15
C TRP A 117 -21.81 7.25 -4.23
N CYS A 118 -22.71 7.62 -3.32
CA CYS A 118 -23.14 9.00 -3.12
C CYS A 118 -22.79 9.45 -1.70
N PHE A 119 -21.81 10.33 -1.61
CA PHE A 119 -21.41 11.00 -0.38
C PHE A 119 -22.47 11.99 0.11
N GLY A 120 -22.37 12.46 1.35
CA GLY A 120 -23.14 13.62 1.79
C GLY A 120 -22.85 14.83 0.90
N ALA A 121 -23.87 15.63 0.59
CA ALA A 121 -23.79 16.74 -0.38
C ALA A 121 -23.41 16.33 -1.82
N ALA A 122 -23.70 15.09 -2.23
CA ALA A 122 -23.38 14.63 -3.58
C ALA A 122 -24.13 15.41 -4.68
N ILE A 123 -23.37 15.81 -5.69
CA ILE A 123 -23.92 16.39 -6.94
C ILE A 123 -24.29 15.26 -7.89
N ASN A 124 -23.41 14.27 -8.02
CA ASN A 124 -23.53 13.10 -8.89
C ASN A 124 -23.06 11.82 -8.17
N GLU A 125 -23.36 10.67 -8.76
CA GLU A 125 -22.81 9.37 -8.35
C GLU A 125 -21.33 9.29 -8.74
N ILE A 126 -20.51 8.78 -7.82
CA ILE A 126 -19.07 8.61 -8.04
C ILE A 126 -18.75 7.13 -8.23
N ASP A 127 -18.00 6.80 -9.29
CA ASP A 127 -17.47 5.45 -9.51
C ASP A 127 -16.28 5.19 -8.57
N MET A 128 -16.46 4.25 -7.66
CA MET A 128 -15.47 3.87 -6.65
C MET A 128 -14.42 2.88 -7.18
N LYS A 129 -14.62 2.26 -8.36
CA LYS A 129 -13.66 1.30 -8.92
C LYS A 129 -12.27 1.88 -9.10
N ASN A 130 -12.20 3.16 -9.45
CA ASN A 130 -10.93 3.86 -9.69
C ASN A 130 -10.40 4.57 -8.44
N MET A 131 -11.09 4.44 -7.29
CA MET A 131 -10.82 5.19 -6.05
C MET A 131 -10.43 4.26 -4.90
N THR A 132 -9.73 3.16 -5.21
CA THR A 132 -9.25 2.23 -4.19
C THR A 132 -8.00 2.75 -3.48
N SER A 133 -7.91 2.39 -2.20
CA SER A 133 -6.66 2.52 -1.44
C SER A 133 -5.79 1.31 -1.77
N TYR A 134 -4.52 1.54 -2.07
CA TYR A 134 -3.56 0.48 -2.32
C TYR A 134 -2.17 0.96 -1.90
N ASN A 135 -1.35 -0.01 -1.48
CA ASN A 135 0.04 0.21 -1.13
C ASN A 135 0.88 -0.83 -1.87
N GLN A 136 1.93 -0.38 -2.55
CA GLN A 136 2.82 -1.24 -3.33
C GLN A 136 3.78 -2.06 -2.44
N ALA A 137 3.90 -1.73 -1.16
CA ALA A 137 4.78 -2.45 -0.25
C ALA A 137 4.24 -3.84 0.06
N ASN A 138 4.96 -4.86 -0.42
CA ASN A 138 4.76 -6.23 0.00
C ASN A 138 5.45 -6.48 1.34
N PRO A 139 4.86 -7.31 2.22
CA PRO A 139 5.54 -7.75 3.43
C PRO A 139 6.83 -8.47 3.06
N TYR A 140 7.91 -8.21 3.80
CA TYR A 140 9.17 -8.92 3.61
C TYR A 140 8.99 -10.38 4.06
N PRO A 141 9.43 -11.39 3.28
CA PRO A 141 9.20 -12.78 3.60
C PRO A 141 9.93 -13.20 4.88
N GLU A 142 9.40 -14.24 5.53
CA GLU A 142 10.06 -14.89 6.67
C GLU A 142 11.14 -15.86 6.17
N SER A 143 12.19 -16.05 6.98
CA SER A 143 13.20 -17.07 6.73
C SER A 143 12.57 -18.47 6.69
N PRO A 144 13.17 -19.43 5.97
CA PRO A 144 12.75 -20.83 6.07
C PRO A 144 12.92 -21.32 7.50
N HIS A 145 12.14 -22.35 7.88
CA HIS A 145 12.12 -22.89 9.25
C HIS A 145 13.50 -23.32 9.76
N THR A 146 14.38 -23.77 8.87
CA THR A 146 15.76 -24.14 9.18
C THR A 146 16.71 -23.27 8.35
N THR A 147 17.66 -22.63 9.02
CA THR A 147 18.75 -21.89 8.35
C THR A 147 20.09 -22.62 8.44
N GLU A 148 20.13 -23.82 9.01
CA GLU A 148 21.32 -24.66 9.05
C GLU A 148 21.38 -25.54 7.79
N PHE A 149 22.48 -25.45 7.04
CA PHE A 149 22.57 -26.12 5.74
C PHE A 149 22.60 -27.65 5.87
N GLU A 150 23.18 -28.19 6.94
CA GLU A 150 23.20 -29.64 7.19
C GLU A 150 21.79 -30.19 7.46
N ASP A 151 20.96 -29.46 8.21
CA ASP A 151 19.56 -29.83 8.45
C ASP A 151 18.74 -29.79 7.16
N ILE A 152 18.98 -28.80 6.30
CA ILE A 152 18.36 -28.70 4.97
C ILE A 152 18.73 -29.92 4.11
N LEU A 153 19.99 -30.35 4.15
CA LEU A 153 20.45 -31.55 3.43
C LEU A 153 19.76 -32.81 3.99
N LEU A 154 19.70 -32.94 5.31
CA LEU A 154 19.06 -34.05 5.99
C LEU A 154 17.56 -34.10 5.66
N GLN A 155 16.87 -32.97 5.76
CA GLN A 155 15.46 -32.87 5.39
C GLN A 155 15.25 -33.27 3.92
N ASN A 156 16.03 -32.76 2.97
CA ASN A 156 15.89 -33.13 1.56
C ASN A 156 16.17 -34.63 1.28
N ILE A 157 17.09 -35.23 2.03
CA ILE A 157 17.42 -36.65 1.88
C ILE A 157 16.30 -37.55 2.42
N PHE A 158 15.73 -37.20 3.58
CA PHE A 158 14.75 -38.04 4.28
C PHE A 158 13.29 -37.65 4.04
N GLN A 159 13.00 -36.53 3.38
CA GLN A 159 11.63 -36.11 3.10
C GLN A 159 11.06 -36.91 1.91
N PHE A 160 10.33 -37.98 2.24
CA PHE A 160 9.50 -38.71 1.30
C PHE A 160 8.03 -38.54 1.66
N SER A 161 7.20 -38.12 0.68
CA SER A 161 5.74 -38.13 0.80
C SER A 161 5.21 -39.24 -0.09
N THR A 162 4.54 -40.23 0.50
CA THR A 162 3.91 -41.34 -0.22
C THR A 162 2.74 -40.89 -1.10
N LEU A 163 2.21 -39.69 -0.85
CA LEU A 163 1.06 -39.11 -1.56
C LEU A 163 1.48 -38.30 -2.80
N ASN A 164 2.74 -37.89 -2.92
CA ASN A 164 3.21 -37.07 -4.03
C ASN A 164 4.33 -37.76 -4.82
N LEU A 165 3.99 -38.25 -6.02
CA LEU A 165 4.92 -38.90 -6.97
C LEU A 165 6.15 -38.04 -7.28
N HIS A 166 5.98 -36.71 -7.31
CA HIS A 166 7.07 -35.78 -7.52
C HIS A 166 8.10 -35.86 -6.38
N CYS A 167 7.63 -35.97 -5.14
CA CYS A 167 8.48 -36.05 -3.96
C CYS A 167 9.31 -37.32 -3.88
N LEU A 168 8.70 -38.46 -4.24
CA LEU A 168 9.41 -39.73 -4.35
C LEU A 168 10.51 -39.66 -5.40
N ARG A 169 10.28 -38.98 -6.52
CA ARG A 169 11.26 -38.88 -7.61
C ARG A 169 12.47 -38.02 -7.27
N ILE A 170 12.30 -37.00 -6.43
CA ILE A 170 13.38 -36.07 -6.05
C ILE A 170 14.19 -36.58 -4.87
N SER A 171 13.59 -37.36 -3.96
CA SER A 171 14.27 -37.88 -2.77
C SER A 171 15.46 -38.79 -3.13
N PRO A 172 16.69 -38.46 -2.70
CA PRO A 172 17.86 -39.32 -2.84
C PRO A 172 17.69 -40.68 -2.14
N MET A 173 17.06 -40.71 -0.95
CA MET A 173 16.84 -41.96 -0.22
C MET A 173 16.00 -42.97 -1.01
N PHE A 174 14.96 -42.51 -1.71
CA PHE A 174 14.14 -43.39 -2.56
C PHE A 174 15.01 -44.10 -3.61
N TRP A 175 15.86 -43.37 -4.34
CA TRP A 175 16.74 -43.98 -5.34
C TRP A 175 17.83 -44.87 -4.74
N THR A 176 18.36 -44.52 -3.57
CA THR A 176 19.33 -45.39 -2.87
C THR A 176 18.68 -46.69 -2.42
N SER A 177 17.46 -46.66 -1.88
CA SER A 177 16.71 -47.86 -1.49
C SER A 177 16.36 -48.74 -2.70
N VAL A 178 15.95 -48.14 -3.82
CA VAL A 178 15.78 -48.86 -5.10
C VAL A 178 17.11 -49.48 -5.54
N GLY A 179 18.21 -48.74 -5.45
CA GLY A 179 19.56 -49.23 -5.74
C GLY A 179 19.96 -50.42 -4.87
N ILE A 180 19.72 -50.35 -3.56
CA ILE A 180 19.97 -51.44 -2.60
C ILE A 180 19.12 -52.65 -2.94
N CYS A 181 17.82 -52.47 -3.22
CA CYS A 181 16.93 -53.55 -3.64
C CYS A 181 17.43 -54.23 -4.92
N CYS A 182 17.85 -53.46 -5.92
CA CYS A 182 18.47 -53.97 -7.14
C CYS A 182 19.77 -54.73 -6.84
N CYS A 183 20.61 -54.22 -5.94
CA CYS A 183 21.85 -54.90 -5.52
C CYS A 183 21.55 -56.24 -4.83
N ILE A 184 20.55 -56.28 -3.93
CA ILE A 184 20.12 -57.51 -3.25
C ILE A 184 19.57 -58.51 -4.26
N LEU A 185 18.67 -58.08 -5.16
CA LEU A 185 18.14 -58.93 -6.23
C LEU A 185 19.26 -59.48 -7.11
N PHE A 186 20.24 -58.65 -7.45
CA PHE A 186 21.39 -59.07 -8.24
C PHE A 186 22.27 -60.08 -7.51
N CYS A 187 22.50 -59.90 -6.20
CA CYS A 187 23.18 -60.89 -5.35
C CYS A 187 22.41 -62.22 -5.29
N ILE A 188 21.09 -62.18 -5.17
CA ILE A 188 20.22 -63.38 -5.20
C ILE A 188 20.35 -64.09 -6.55
N ILE A 189 20.30 -63.35 -7.67
CA ILE A 189 20.46 -63.88 -9.02
C ILE A 189 21.83 -64.57 -9.17
N ILE A 190 22.92 -63.93 -8.73
CA ILE A 190 24.26 -64.53 -8.73
C ILE A 190 24.27 -65.82 -7.92
N LYS A 191 23.64 -65.84 -6.74
CA LYS A 191 23.61 -67.01 -5.85
C LYS A 191 22.80 -68.16 -6.44
N ILE A 192 21.65 -67.87 -7.07
CA ILE A 192 20.83 -68.86 -7.79
C ILE A 192 21.61 -69.42 -8.98
N ILE A 193 22.26 -68.56 -9.77
CA ILE A 193 23.12 -68.96 -10.89
C ILE A 193 24.27 -69.85 -10.42
N SER A 194 24.83 -69.60 -9.22
CA SER A 194 25.89 -70.42 -8.64
C SER A 194 25.46 -71.84 -8.25
N CYS A 195 24.17 -72.07 -8.01
CA CYS A 195 23.63 -73.41 -7.73
C CYS A 195 23.50 -74.27 -9.00
N TRP A 196 23.60 -73.69 -10.20
CA TRP A 196 23.49 -74.41 -11.47
C TRP A 196 24.89 -74.69 -12.07
N SER A 197 25.32 -75.94 -12.06
CA SER A 197 26.70 -76.37 -12.40
C SER A 197 27.19 -75.94 -13.80
N LYS A 198 26.29 -75.70 -14.76
CA LYS A 198 26.62 -75.28 -16.14
C LYS A 198 26.90 -73.78 -16.30
N SER A 199 26.72 -72.94 -15.27
CA SER A 199 26.80 -71.47 -15.42
C SER A 199 28.13 -70.83 -14.96
N ARG A 200 29.08 -71.62 -14.42
CA ARG A 200 30.31 -71.15 -13.76
C ARG A 200 31.13 -70.12 -14.55
N LYS A 201 31.19 -70.26 -15.88
CA LYS A 201 31.89 -69.31 -16.77
C LYS A 201 31.22 -67.92 -16.81
N ARG A 202 29.88 -67.86 -16.81
CA ARG A 202 29.13 -66.59 -16.79
C ARG A 202 29.26 -65.89 -15.44
N GLN A 203 29.26 -66.66 -14.35
CA GLN A 203 29.47 -66.14 -13.00
C GLN A 203 30.86 -65.49 -12.85
N GLN A 204 31.92 -66.16 -13.31
CA GLN A 204 33.28 -65.61 -13.27
C GLN A 204 33.42 -64.35 -14.12
N CYS A 205 32.75 -64.26 -15.27
CA CYS A 205 32.76 -63.06 -16.09
C CYS A 205 32.10 -61.87 -15.38
N VAL A 206 30.92 -62.07 -14.79
CA VAL A 206 30.19 -61.02 -14.06
C VAL A 206 30.94 -60.56 -12.82
N GLN A 207 31.50 -61.50 -12.04
CA GLN A 207 32.32 -61.16 -10.87
C GLN A 207 33.58 -60.40 -11.26
N LYS A 208 34.20 -60.72 -12.40
CA LYS A 208 35.40 -60.04 -12.91
C LYS A 208 35.11 -58.62 -13.41
N ILE A 209 33.94 -58.40 -14.01
CA ILE A 209 33.49 -57.05 -14.39
C ILE A 209 33.23 -56.21 -13.13
N LEU A 210 32.54 -56.77 -12.13
CA LEU A 210 32.25 -56.05 -10.89
C LEU A 210 33.47 -55.79 -10.03
N SER A 211 34.44 -56.70 -9.99
CA SER A 211 35.73 -56.42 -9.36
C SER A 211 36.48 -55.28 -10.06
N HIS A 212 36.29 -55.07 -11.37
CA HIS A 212 36.87 -53.91 -12.06
C HIS A 212 36.13 -52.60 -11.79
N CYS A 213 34.90 -52.64 -11.29
CA CYS A 213 34.13 -51.47 -10.86
C CYS A 213 34.32 -51.13 -9.37
N ASP A 214 35.09 -51.93 -8.63
CA ASP A 214 35.41 -51.69 -7.23
C ASP A 214 36.52 -50.65 -7.09
N VAL A 215 36.11 -49.42 -6.77
CA VAL A 215 37.03 -48.28 -6.57
C VAL A 215 37.56 -48.25 -5.12
N ILE A 216 36.93 -48.98 -4.19
CA ILE A 216 37.19 -48.88 -2.75
C ILE A 216 38.15 -49.99 -2.29
N GLY A 217 37.98 -51.21 -2.80
CA GLY A 217 38.74 -52.40 -2.40
C GLY A 217 39.87 -52.81 -3.35
N ASP A 218 40.26 -51.94 -4.29
CA ASP A 218 41.23 -52.23 -5.37
C ASP A 218 40.88 -53.50 -6.18
N GLY A 219 39.60 -53.82 -6.31
CA GLY A 219 39.13 -54.99 -7.06
C GLY A 219 39.29 -56.33 -6.36
N LYS A 220 39.58 -56.34 -5.05
CA LYS A 220 39.69 -57.59 -4.28
C LYS A 220 38.36 -58.32 -4.12
N TYR A 221 37.22 -57.60 -4.13
CA TYR A 221 35.90 -58.18 -3.93
C TYR A 221 34.87 -57.65 -4.93
N TRP A 222 34.11 -58.54 -5.56
CA TRP A 222 33.01 -58.15 -6.47
C TRP A 222 31.88 -57.39 -5.76
N LEU A 223 31.76 -57.53 -4.43
CA LEU A 223 30.81 -56.79 -3.59
C LEU A 223 31.17 -55.30 -3.50
N GLY A 224 32.47 -54.96 -3.53
CA GLY A 224 32.95 -53.57 -3.50
C GLY A 224 32.53 -52.76 -4.73
N GLY A 225 32.38 -53.43 -5.89
CA GLY A 225 31.86 -52.80 -7.11
C GLY A 225 30.38 -52.39 -7.00
N LEU A 226 29.56 -53.13 -6.26
CA LEU A 226 28.16 -52.76 -6.01
C LEU A 226 28.05 -51.56 -5.05
N ILE A 227 28.89 -51.54 -4.01
CA ILE A 227 28.99 -50.41 -3.08
C ILE A 227 29.45 -49.16 -3.83
N SER A 228 30.48 -49.26 -4.67
CA SER A 228 30.98 -48.15 -5.49
C SER A 228 29.89 -47.56 -6.39
N LEU A 229 28.99 -48.40 -6.93
CA LEU A 229 27.86 -47.95 -7.75
C LEU A 229 26.79 -47.20 -6.92
N LEU A 230 26.51 -47.64 -5.68
CA LEU A 230 25.62 -46.93 -4.76
C LEU A 230 26.17 -45.54 -4.38
N ILE A 231 27.48 -45.45 -4.13
CA ILE A 231 28.15 -44.17 -3.84
C ILE A 231 28.06 -43.23 -5.05
N LEU A 232 28.27 -43.75 -6.27
CA LEU A 232 28.15 -42.94 -7.48
C LEU A 232 26.74 -42.38 -7.66
N ILE A 233 25.70 -43.17 -7.37
CA ILE A 233 24.31 -42.68 -7.36
C ILE A 233 24.16 -41.53 -6.34
N LEU A 234 24.60 -41.70 -5.10
CA LEU A 234 24.55 -40.65 -4.07
C LEU A 234 25.23 -39.35 -4.51
N ILE A 235 26.44 -39.44 -5.09
CA ILE A 235 27.19 -38.27 -5.56
C ILE A 235 26.47 -37.57 -6.72
N THR A 236 25.90 -38.31 -7.68
CA THR A 236 25.15 -37.69 -8.79
C THR A 236 23.92 -36.91 -8.30
N PHE A 237 23.20 -37.44 -7.31
CA PHE A 237 22.08 -36.73 -6.69
C PHE A 237 22.54 -35.52 -5.87
N ALA A 238 23.65 -35.63 -5.13
CA ALA A 238 24.27 -34.51 -4.42
C ALA A 238 24.65 -33.36 -5.36
N CYS A 239 25.28 -33.66 -6.50
CA CYS A 239 25.61 -32.65 -7.51
C CYS A 239 24.36 -32.01 -8.11
N LYS A 240 23.34 -32.82 -8.44
CA LYS A 240 22.07 -32.31 -8.97
C LYS A 240 21.37 -31.39 -7.98
N PHE A 241 21.28 -31.78 -6.71
CA PHE A 241 20.73 -30.95 -5.66
C PHE A 241 21.52 -29.64 -5.51
N SER A 242 22.85 -29.71 -5.47
CA SER A 242 23.72 -28.53 -5.32
C SER A 242 23.48 -27.49 -6.43
N ILE A 243 23.42 -27.94 -7.68
CA ILE A 243 23.13 -27.07 -8.84
C ILE A 243 21.73 -26.46 -8.70
N SER A 244 20.73 -27.27 -8.36
CA SER A 244 19.36 -26.80 -8.21
C SER A 244 19.19 -25.81 -7.06
N PHE A 245 19.79 -26.05 -5.90
CA PHE A 245 19.72 -25.19 -4.72
C PHE A 245 20.44 -23.85 -4.93
N THR A 246 21.48 -23.84 -5.78
CA THR A 246 22.19 -22.62 -6.22
C THR A 246 21.25 -21.65 -6.95
N TYR A 247 20.27 -22.13 -7.70
CA TYR A 247 19.30 -21.28 -8.40
C TYR A 247 18.18 -20.72 -7.51
N LEU A 248 18.12 -21.11 -6.23
CA LEU A 248 17.11 -20.62 -5.28
C LEU A 248 17.52 -19.32 -4.55
N TYR A 249 18.45 -18.56 -5.13
CA TYR A 249 18.90 -17.26 -4.63
C TYR A 249 19.24 -16.31 -5.78
N PRO A 250 18.93 -15.00 -5.69
CA PRO A 250 18.16 -14.32 -4.63
C PRO A 250 16.65 -14.53 -4.80
N ILE A 251 15.87 -14.29 -3.73
CA ILE A 251 14.46 -14.74 -3.66
C ILE A 251 13.58 -13.97 -4.65
N GLU A 252 13.91 -12.70 -4.90
CA GLU A 252 13.19 -11.79 -5.79
C GLU A 252 13.23 -12.24 -7.26
N GLN A 253 14.17 -13.11 -7.62
CA GLN A 253 14.31 -13.65 -8.97
C GLN A 253 13.76 -15.09 -9.10
N THR A 254 13.31 -15.71 -8.00
CA THR A 254 12.87 -17.10 -7.99
C THR A 254 11.37 -17.24 -8.22
N SER A 255 10.98 -17.98 -9.26
CA SER A 255 9.58 -18.33 -9.49
C SER A 255 9.12 -19.45 -8.53
N LEU A 256 7.81 -19.54 -8.30
CA LEU A 256 7.22 -20.63 -7.52
C LEU A 256 7.48 -22.01 -8.17
N GLU A 257 7.51 -22.06 -9.50
CA GLU A 257 7.78 -23.28 -10.26
C GLU A 257 9.23 -23.74 -10.08
N GLN A 258 10.19 -22.81 -10.08
CA GLN A 258 11.59 -23.14 -9.81
C GLN A 258 11.76 -23.75 -8.43
N ARG A 259 11.13 -23.18 -7.39
CA ARG A 259 11.14 -23.75 -6.02
C ARG A 259 10.62 -25.17 -5.97
N ARG A 260 9.52 -25.45 -6.68
CA ARG A 260 8.93 -26.79 -6.78
C ARG A 260 9.85 -27.81 -7.44
N THR A 261 10.76 -27.42 -8.33
CA THR A 261 11.64 -28.41 -9.01
C THR A 261 12.78 -28.92 -8.13
N VAL A 262 13.09 -28.22 -7.03
CA VAL A 262 14.27 -28.52 -6.20
C VAL A 262 13.94 -29.32 -4.96
N SER A 263 12.79 -29.05 -4.32
CA SER A 263 12.40 -29.76 -3.11
C SER A 263 10.89 -30.00 -3.03
N CYS A 264 10.50 -30.88 -2.11
CA CYS A 264 9.11 -31.12 -1.75
C CYS A 264 8.49 -29.98 -0.94
N ASP A 265 9.34 -29.20 -0.29
CA ASP A 265 8.94 -28.13 0.58
C ASP A 265 9.01 -26.79 -0.18
N ASN A 266 7.85 -26.24 -0.51
CA ASN A 266 7.76 -24.97 -1.22
C ASN A 266 8.28 -23.78 -0.39
N THR A 267 8.53 -23.99 0.90
CA THR A 267 9.13 -22.99 1.80
C THR A 267 10.65 -23.03 1.82
N LEU A 268 11.28 -23.99 1.13
CA LEU A 268 12.72 -24.15 1.09
C LEU A 268 13.35 -23.28 -0.01
N PHE A 269 14.22 -22.35 0.38
CA PHE A 269 14.99 -21.50 -0.51
C PHE A 269 16.32 -21.12 0.14
N ASN A 270 17.32 -20.78 -0.65
CA ASN A 270 18.67 -20.53 -0.16
C ASN A 270 18.84 -19.09 0.33
N ALA A 271 17.95 -18.59 1.20
CA ALA A 271 18.04 -17.25 1.75
C ALA A 271 17.67 -17.20 3.23
N LYS A 272 18.53 -16.57 4.01
CA LYS A 272 18.28 -16.12 5.37
C LYS A 272 17.85 -14.66 5.32
N LEU A 273 16.69 -14.40 5.92
CA LEU A 273 16.00 -13.12 5.89
C LEU A 273 15.94 -12.56 7.31
N THR A 274 16.42 -11.33 7.48
CA THR A 274 16.35 -10.61 8.76
C THR A 274 15.76 -9.23 8.52
N SER A 275 14.86 -8.80 9.41
CA SER A 275 14.30 -7.45 9.39
C SER A 275 14.61 -6.76 10.71
N SER A 276 15.07 -5.52 10.63
CA SER A 276 15.39 -4.71 11.80
C SER A 276 14.95 -3.26 11.60
N LEU A 277 14.52 -2.62 12.69
CA LEU A 277 14.32 -1.18 12.73
C LEU A 277 15.62 -0.53 13.19
N GLN A 278 16.10 0.44 12.42
CA GLN A 278 17.32 1.17 12.72
C GLN A 278 17.04 2.66 12.77
N LEU A 279 17.69 3.37 13.69
CA LEU A 279 17.56 4.83 13.80
C LEU A 279 18.19 5.50 12.58
N LEU A 280 17.55 6.55 12.05
CA LEU A 280 18.14 7.34 10.97
C LEU A 280 19.41 8.08 11.39
N SER A 281 19.50 8.44 12.68
CA SER A 281 20.61 9.20 13.26
C SER A 281 21.91 8.41 13.41
N THR A 282 21.90 7.07 13.26
CA THR A 282 23.12 6.28 13.34
C THR A 282 23.99 6.48 12.10
N LEU A 283 25.30 6.48 12.30
CA LEU A 283 26.30 6.50 11.23
C LEU A 283 26.03 5.36 10.23
N LYS A 284 25.86 5.73 8.96
CA LYS A 284 25.66 4.78 7.87
C LYS A 284 27.01 4.25 7.40
N TYR A 285 27.05 2.95 7.13
CA TYR A 285 28.19 2.33 6.45
C TYR A 285 28.39 2.96 5.06
N GLU A 286 29.63 3.06 4.58
CA GLU A 286 29.95 3.67 3.28
C GLU A 286 29.15 3.02 2.14
N GLU A 287 28.94 1.70 2.19
CA GLU A 287 28.16 0.93 1.22
C GLU A 287 26.66 1.30 1.19
N GLU A 288 26.11 1.80 2.29
CA GLU A 288 24.68 2.15 2.40
C GLU A 288 24.40 3.60 1.98
N LYS A 289 25.38 4.50 2.08
CA LYS A 289 25.20 5.91 1.73
C LYS A 289 24.58 6.14 0.34
N PRO A 290 24.98 5.40 -0.73
CA PRO A 290 24.41 5.58 -2.06
C PRO A 290 22.89 5.40 -2.10
N ILE A 291 22.34 4.39 -1.42
CA ILE A 291 20.89 4.15 -1.44
C ILE A 291 20.11 5.25 -0.69
N PHE A 292 20.68 5.78 0.40
CA PHE A 292 20.09 6.94 1.09
C PHE A 292 20.11 8.19 0.21
N THR A 293 21.20 8.44 -0.52
CA THR A 293 21.30 9.57 -1.47
C THR A 293 20.28 9.43 -2.59
N LEU A 294 20.11 8.23 -3.17
CA LEU A 294 19.09 7.98 -4.18
C LEU A 294 17.67 8.22 -3.65
N LEU A 295 17.35 7.69 -2.48
CA LEU A 295 16.03 7.87 -1.87
C LEU A 295 15.75 9.34 -1.53
N ASN A 296 16.74 10.07 -1.03
CA ASN A 296 16.61 11.50 -0.70
C ASN A 296 16.53 12.38 -1.97
N GLY A 297 17.14 11.95 -3.07
CA GLY A 297 17.10 12.64 -4.36
C GLY A 297 15.89 12.29 -5.24
N GLN A 298 15.11 11.28 -4.86
CA GLN A 298 13.94 10.86 -5.62
C GLN A 298 12.86 11.96 -5.62
N GLN A 299 12.34 12.30 -6.80
CA GLN A 299 11.29 13.31 -6.93
C GLN A 299 9.92 12.69 -6.62
N LEU A 300 9.29 13.15 -5.53
CA LEU A 300 7.95 12.72 -5.14
C LEU A 300 6.88 13.62 -5.75
N ILE A 301 5.83 13.00 -6.29
CA ILE A 301 4.62 13.67 -6.77
C ILE A 301 3.50 13.38 -5.78
N LEU A 302 2.92 14.44 -5.22
CA LEU A 302 1.70 14.37 -4.41
C LEU A 302 0.50 14.66 -5.31
N THR A 303 -0.46 13.75 -5.31
CA THR A 303 -1.77 13.95 -5.91
C THR A 303 -2.84 13.98 -4.82
N VAL A 304 -3.60 15.06 -4.75
CA VAL A 304 -4.74 15.21 -3.82
C VAL A 304 -6.02 15.31 -4.64
N GLN A 305 -6.98 14.44 -4.37
CA GLN A 305 -8.28 14.41 -5.02
C GLN A 305 -9.37 14.72 -4.01
N PHE A 306 -10.12 15.79 -4.25
CA PHE A 306 -11.33 16.13 -3.52
C PHE A 306 -12.49 15.53 -4.29
N ILE A 307 -13.23 14.63 -3.66
CA ILE A 307 -14.27 13.81 -4.29
C ILE A 307 -15.63 14.40 -3.94
N SER A 308 -16.53 14.43 -4.93
CA SER A 308 -17.89 14.94 -4.78
C SER A 308 -17.89 16.36 -4.23
N THR A 309 -17.24 17.27 -4.97
CA THR A 309 -17.05 18.67 -4.55
C THR A 309 -17.50 19.69 -5.59
N GLY A 310 -18.14 20.75 -5.11
CA GLY A 310 -18.48 21.93 -5.91
C GLY A 310 -17.30 22.83 -6.23
N TYR A 311 -16.18 22.73 -5.49
CA TYR A 311 -14.99 23.55 -5.71
C TYR A 311 -14.42 23.38 -7.12
N THR A 312 -13.82 24.46 -7.62
CA THR A 312 -13.11 24.53 -8.91
C THR A 312 -11.66 24.96 -8.68
N CYS A 313 -10.83 24.89 -9.73
CA CYS A 313 -9.43 25.32 -9.62
C CYS A 313 -9.25 26.82 -9.31
N LYS A 314 -10.27 27.66 -9.55
CA LYS A 314 -10.25 29.09 -9.22
C LYS A 314 -10.41 29.35 -7.72
N ASP A 315 -10.98 28.39 -7.01
CA ASP A 315 -11.31 28.48 -5.60
C ASP A 315 -10.12 28.09 -4.70
N LEU A 316 -8.98 27.74 -5.31
CA LEU A 316 -7.88 27.07 -4.66
C LEU A 316 -6.65 27.97 -4.48
N GLU A 317 -6.13 28.01 -3.26
CA GLU A 317 -4.82 28.56 -2.96
C GLU A 317 -3.97 27.51 -2.25
N LEU A 318 -2.79 27.21 -2.80
CA LEU A 318 -1.82 26.32 -2.18
C LEU A 318 -0.75 27.14 -1.46
N GLN A 319 -0.48 26.82 -0.20
CA GLN A 319 0.55 27.45 0.60
C GLN A 319 1.48 26.40 1.20
N THR A 320 2.77 26.73 1.28
CA THR A 320 3.76 25.92 2.01
C THR A 320 4.12 26.65 3.30
N ILE A 321 4.01 25.96 4.43
CA ILE A 321 4.40 26.48 5.74
C ILE A 321 5.87 26.17 5.96
N ARG A 322 6.70 27.21 6.10
CA ARG A 322 8.13 27.07 6.47
C ARG A 322 8.32 27.12 7.99
N ALA A 323 9.53 26.80 8.44
CA ALA A 323 9.96 27.02 9.82
C ALA A 323 9.64 28.47 10.26
N HIS A 324 9.21 28.64 11.51
CA HIS A 324 8.71 29.90 12.09
C HIS A 324 7.33 30.39 11.61
N GLY A 325 6.52 29.53 10.97
CA GLY A 325 5.12 29.84 10.65
C GLY A 325 4.90 30.76 9.44
N LEU A 326 5.97 31.04 8.69
CA LEU A 326 5.89 31.80 7.44
C LEU A 326 5.24 30.94 6.34
N SER A 327 4.07 31.36 5.87
CA SER A 327 3.37 30.74 4.74
C SER A 327 3.75 31.42 3.43
N ILE A 328 4.28 30.63 2.48
CA ILE A 328 4.61 31.09 1.13
C ILE A 328 3.59 30.52 0.15
N LYS A 329 2.94 31.37 -0.64
CA LYS A 329 2.05 30.93 -1.71
C LYS A 329 2.84 30.12 -2.74
N SER A 330 2.31 28.95 -3.09
CA SER A 330 2.93 28.06 -4.07
C SER A 330 2.31 28.33 -5.45
N GLU A 331 3.09 28.87 -6.37
CA GLU A 331 2.59 29.24 -7.71
C GLU A 331 2.60 28.06 -8.70
N THR A 332 3.28 26.96 -8.38
CA THR A 332 3.52 25.85 -9.30
C THR A 332 2.77 24.58 -8.91
N PHE A 333 1.49 24.46 -9.27
CA PHE A 333 0.72 23.22 -9.15
C PHE A 333 -0.21 23.04 -10.34
N ASN A 334 -0.49 21.78 -10.70
CA ASN A 334 -1.47 21.47 -11.72
C ASN A 334 -2.82 21.18 -11.05
N CYS A 335 -3.89 21.76 -11.58
CA CYS A 335 -5.25 21.53 -11.10
C CYS A 335 -6.16 21.16 -12.26
N SER A 336 -6.99 20.13 -12.07
CA SER A 336 -8.01 19.72 -13.02
C SER A 336 -9.30 19.32 -12.29
N LYS A 337 -10.45 19.51 -12.93
CA LYS A 337 -11.75 19.05 -12.44
C LYS A 337 -12.39 18.12 -13.47
N SER A 338 -12.76 16.92 -13.05
CA SER A 338 -13.47 15.94 -13.88
C SER A 338 -14.50 15.19 -13.03
N ASN A 339 -15.74 15.07 -13.50
CA ASN A 339 -16.80 14.30 -12.84
C ASN A 339 -16.94 14.60 -11.33
N GLU A 340 -16.94 15.88 -10.93
CA GLU A 340 -17.00 16.33 -9.53
C GLU A 340 -15.83 15.89 -8.64
N VAL A 341 -14.72 15.48 -9.25
CA VAL A 341 -13.44 15.25 -8.61
C VAL A 341 -12.49 16.38 -8.98
N LEU A 342 -12.07 17.16 -7.98
CA LEU A 342 -11.04 18.18 -8.13
C LEU A 342 -9.68 17.53 -7.79
N THR A 343 -8.79 17.48 -8.78
CA THR A 343 -7.46 16.87 -8.64
C THR A 343 -6.39 17.95 -8.63
N ILE A 344 -5.50 17.86 -7.66
CA ILE A 344 -4.31 18.71 -7.52
C ILE A 344 -3.09 17.81 -7.62
N ILE A 345 -2.15 18.18 -8.48
CA ILE A 345 -0.88 17.48 -8.63
C ILE A 345 0.23 18.48 -8.32
N LYS A 346 1.08 18.14 -7.34
CA LYS A 346 2.20 18.95 -6.90
C LYS A 346 3.47 18.11 -6.85
N LEU A 347 4.51 18.58 -7.52
CA LEU A 347 5.86 18.07 -7.34
C LEU A 347 6.40 18.58 -6.00
N LEU A 348 6.82 17.67 -5.13
CA LEU A 348 7.34 18.03 -3.82
C LEU A 348 8.82 18.39 -3.92
N PRO A 349 9.24 19.57 -3.41
CA PRO A 349 10.65 19.96 -3.43
C PRO A 349 11.49 19.15 -2.44
N GLN A 350 10.85 18.59 -1.40
CA GLN A 350 11.49 17.86 -0.30
C GLN A 350 10.54 16.78 0.22
N HIS A 351 11.11 15.77 0.85
CA HIS A 351 10.39 14.63 1.46
C HIS A 351 9.69 15.00 2.78
N VAL A 352 10.02 16.15 3.37
CA VAL A 352 9.42 16.69 4.58
C VAL A 352 8.91 18.09 4.28
N LEU A 353 7.60 18.29 4.38
CA LEU A 353 7.02 19.64 4.32
C LEU A 353 5.64 19.70 4.96
N ASN A 354 5.26 20.93 5.34
CA ASN A 354 3.90 21.26 5.74
C ASN A 354 3.25 22.11 4.64
N MET A 355 2.06 21.71 4.19
CA MET A 355 1.27 22.40 3.19
C MET A 355 -0.12 22.72 3.70
N GLN A 356 -0.69 23.79 3.18
CA GLN A 356 -2.10 24.13 3.34
C GLN A 356 -2.75 24.29 1.98
N ILE A 357 -3.89 23.63 1.80
CA ILE A 357 -4.76 23.82 0.64
C ILE A 357 -5.97 24.59 1.13
N ILE A 358 -6.06 25.85 0.75
CA ILE A 358 -7.14 26.75 1.12
C ILE A 358 -8.16 26.74 -0.02
N LEU A 359 -9.39 26.33 0.30
CA LEU A 359 -10.52 26.28 -0.62
C LEU A 359 -11.50 27.37 -0.21
N LYS A 360 -11.73 28.35 -1.08
CA LYS A 360 -12.61 29.49 -0.84
C LYS A 360 -13.95 29.26 -1.53
N GLY A 361 -15.03 29.36 -0.77
CA GLY A 361 -16.39 29.24 -1.30
C GLY A 361 -17.23 28.23 -0.54
N PRO A 362 -18.57 28.37 -0.62
CA PRO A 362 -19.52 27.62 0.19
C PRO A 362 -19.77 26.22 -0.38
N HIS A 363 -18.74 25.40 -0.56
CA HIS A 363 -18.86 24.04 -1.10
C HIS A 363 -18.51 22.98 -0.06
N PHE A 364 -18.92 21.75 -0.34
CA PHE A 364 -18.68 20.58 0.50
C PHE A 364 -17.74 19.61 -0.20
N ILE A 365 -17.03 18.82 0.60
CA ILE A 365 -16.16 17.74 0.12
C ILE A 365 -16.70 16.43 0.69
N GLY A 366 -17.06 15.49 -0.17
CA GLY A 366 -17.58 14.17 0.23
C GLY A 366 -16.48 13.19 0.65
N GLY A 367 -15.29 13.30 0.05
CA GLY A 367 -14.14 12.48 0.38
C GLY A 367 -12.82 13.08 -0.09
N LEU A 368 -11.72 12.57 0.45
CA LEU A 368 -10.35 12.94 0.08
C LEU A 368 -9.56 11.70 -0.29
N ARG A 369 -8.83 11.77 -1.40
CA ARG A 369 -7.84 10.73 -1.74
C ARG A 369 -6.47 11.35 -1.92
N PHE A 370 -5.49 10.76 -1.27
CA PHE A 370 -4.09 11.15 -1.36
C PHE A 370 -3.32 10.06 -2.07
N CYS A 371 -2.51 10.42 -3.05
CA CYS A 371 -1.60 9.50 -3.71
C CYS A 371 -0.19 10.07 -3.76
N PHE A 372 0.79 9.22 -3.49
CA PHE A 372 2.20 9.49 -3.75
C PHE A 372 2.66 8.64 -4.91
N SER A 373 3.36 9.29 -5.86
CA SER A 373 4.03 8.59 -6.94
C SER A 373 5.45 9.08 -7.15
N ALA A 374 6.32 8.18 -7.59
CA ALA A 374 7.69 8.49 -7.98
C ALA A 374 8.24 7.44 -8.95
N ALA A 375 9.07 7.87 -9.90
CA ALA A 375 9.75 6.96 -10.82
C ALA A 375 10.90 6.22 -10.11
N SER A 376 11.23 5.01 -10.59
CA SER A 376 12.42 4.30 -10.11
C SER A 376 13.70 4.99 -10.56
N VAL A 377 14.68 5.07 -9.67
CA VAL A 377 15.99 5.68 -9.95
C VAL A 377 17.08 4.65 -9.65
N THR A 378 17.97 4.42 -10.61
CA THR A 378 19.12 3.51 -10.47
C THR A 378 20.41 4.31 -10.50
N ASN A 379 21.38 3.92 -9.67
CA ASN A 379 22.72 4.49 -9.76
C ASN A 379 23.43 4.03 -11.05
N SER A 380 24.43 4.79 -11.51
CA SER A 380 25.27 4.46 -12.68
C SER A 380 25.92 3.07 -12.58
N ASP A 381 26.22 2.64 -11.36
CA ASP A 381 26.95 1.39 -11.10
C ASP A 381 26.01 0.21 -10.84
N ALA A 382 24.68 0.38 -10.98
CA ALA A 382 23.63 -0.63 -10.82
C ALA A 382 23.53 -1.37 -9.45
N HIS A 383 24.45 -1.16 -8.50
CA HIS A 383 24.43 -1.79 -7.17
C HIS A 383 23.38 -1.21 -6.20
N SER A 384 22.80 -0.04 -6.53
CA SER A 384 21.76 0.60 -5.71
C SER A 384 20.59 1.06 -6.58
N LYS A 385 19.37 0.73 -6.16
CA LYS A 385 18.13 1.09 -6.87
C LYS A 385 17.05 1.58 -5.91
N ALA A 386 16.58 2.80 -6.11
CA ALA A 386 15.32 3.28 -5.55
C ALA A 386 14.15 2.79 -6.41
N GLN A 387 13.22 2.07 -5.79
CA GLN A 387 12.03 1.55 -6.46
C GLN A 387 11.03 2.68 -6.73
N ALA A 388 10.16 2.47 -7.72
CA ALA A 388 9.04 3.36 -7.95
C ALA A 388 8.09 3.33 -6.74
N ILE A 389 7.41 4.44 -6.51
CA ILE A 389 6.38 4.55 -5.48
C ILE A 389 5.06 4.72 -6.22
N ASP A 390 4.06 3.93 -5.82
CA ASP A 390 2.67 4.13 -6.20
C ASP A 390 1.79 3.72 -5.02
N THR A 391 1.26 4.69 -4.29
CA THR A 391 0.45 4.43 -3.10
C THR A 391 -0.65 5.46 -3.00
N CYS A 392 -1.88 4.99 -2.80
CA CYS A 392 -3.06 5.82 -2.64
C CYS A 392 -3.83 5.45 -1.37
N GLN A 393 -4.34 6.45 -0.67
CA GLN A 393 -5.23 6.30 0.48
C GLN A 393 -6.47 7.16 0.29
N LEU A 394 -7.65 6.53 0.35
CA LEU A 394 -8.94 7.18 0.36
C LEU A 394 -9.42 7.39 1.81
N PHE A 395 -9.94 8.57 2.07
CA PHE A 395 -10.58 8.98 3.30
C PHE A 395 -11.98 9.50 3.00
N PHE A 396 -12.99 8.87 3.59
CA PHE A 396 -14.35 9.37 3.53
C PHE A 396 -15.12 8.95 4.77
N MET A 397 -16.18 9.67 5.07
CA MET A 397 -17.09 9.35 6.16
C MET A 397 -18.51 9.24 5.59
N PRO A 398 -19.17 8.08 5.72
CA PRO A 398 -20.47 7.84 5.08
C PRO A 398 -21.52 8.91 5.42
N ASN A 399 -21.53 9.41 6.65
CA ASN A 399 -22.54 10.35 7.15
C ASN A 399 -22.02 11.78 7.32
N GLN A 400 -20.83 12.09 6.81
CA GLN A 400 -20.20 13.39 7.04
C GLN A 400 -19.54 13.98 5.80
N THR A 401 -19.52 15.31 5.74
CA THR A 401 -18.77 16.12 4.80
C THR A 401 -17.54 16.71 5.48
N LEU A 402 -16.47 16.90 4.73
CA LEU A 402 -15.22 17.50 5.19
C LEU A 402 -15.30 19.00 5.00
N THR A 403 -15.12 19.76 6.07
CA THR A 403 -15.54 21.15 6.09
C THR A 403 -14.60 21.99 6.95
N ARG A 404 -14.39 21.69 8.25
CA ARG A 404 -13.48 22.52 9.08
C ARG A 404 -12.09 21.94 9.28
N ASN A 405 -11.09 22.60 8.67
CA ASN A 405 -9.65 22.42 8.89
C ASN A 405 -9.14 20.97 9.00
N PRO A 406 -9.46 20.07 8.05
CA PRO A 406 -8.99 18.69 8.11
C PRO A 406 -7.46 18.66 8.11
N THR A 407 -6.88 17.81 8.96
CA THR A 407 -5.42 17.62 9.03
C THR A 407 -5.09 16.18 8.66
N VAL A 408 -4.18 16.01 7.70
CA VAL A 408 -3.65 14.72 7.26
C VAL A 408 -2.15 14.69 7.49
N ASN A 409 -1.75 13.80 8.38
CA ASN A 409 -0.36 13.54 8.72
C ASN A 409 0.13 12.36 7.90
N VAL A 410 1.23 12.53 7.18
CA VAL A 410 1.92 11.51 6.40
C VAL A 410 3.29 11.29 7.01
N LYS A 411 3.54 10.05 7.45
CA LYS A 411 4.85 9.64 7.96
C LYS A 411 5.55 8.79 6.89
N MET A 412 6.58 9.33 6.29
CA MET A 412 7.41 8.70 5.27
C MET A 412 8.48 7.85 5.95
N THR A 413 8.47 6.53 5.72
CA THR A 413 9.46 5.62 6.28
C THR A 413 10.31 5.03 5.16
N LYS A 414 11.64 5.09 5.27
CA LYS A 414 12.52 4.39 4.33
C LYS A 414 12.51 2.89 4.62
N VAL A 415 12.39 2.08 3.58
CA VAL A 415 12.58 0.62 3.62
C VAL A 415 13.77 0.32 2.72
N ILE A 416 14.81 -0.29 3.28
CA ILE A 416 16.05 -0.62 2.58
C ILE A 416 16.23 -2.13 2.64
N ASN A 417 16.31 -2.77 1.49
CA ASN A 417 16.64 -4.18 1.38
C ASN A 417 18.10 -4.31 0.91
N ARG A 418 18.91 -5.01 1.69
CA ARG A 418 20.29 -5.39 1.37
C ARG A 418 20.29 -6.86 0.95
N THR A 419 20.76 -7.15 -0.25
CA THR A 419 20.89 -8.51 -0.77
C THR A 419 22.37 -8.82 -0.93
N ALA A 420 22.88 -9.76 -0.13
CA ALA A 420 24.29 -10.12 -0.14
C ALA A 420 24.69 -10.85 -1.43
N GLY A 421 25.96 -10.73 -1.81
CA GLY A 421 26.50 -11.48 -2.95
C GLY A 421 26.42 -12.99 -2.74
N PHE A 422 26.03 -13.71 -3.79
CA PHE A 422 25.97 -15.17 -3.78
C PHE A 422 27.34 -15.86 -3.97
N THR A 423 28.24 -15.18 -4.67
CA THR A 423 29.63 -15.60 -4.95
C THR A 423 30.60 -14.59 -4.33
N LEU A 424 31.85 -15.01 -4.10
CA LEU A 424 32.91 -14.14 -3.58
C LEU A 424 33.13 -12.83 -4.37
N PRO A 425 33.05 -12.80 -5.72
CA PRO A 425 33.15 -11.56 -6.47
C PRO A 425 31.83 -10.78 -6.60
N ASN A 426 30.68 -11.33 -6.20
CA ASN A 426 29.42 -10.62 -6.31
C ASN A 426 29.31 -9.57 -5.20
N GLU A 427 29.15 -8.31 -5.60
CA GLU A 427 28.93 -7.21 -4.68
C GLU A 427 27.52 -7.23 -4.09
N THR A 428 27.39 -6.75 -2.85
CA THR A 428 26.10 -6.56 -2.19
C THR A 428 25.26 -5.55 -2.95
N THR A 429 23.98 -5.84 -3.17
CA THR A 429 23.06 -4.92 -3.83
C THR A 429 22.07 -4.33 -2.82
N TYR A 430 21.68 -3.08 -3.05
CA TYR A 430 20.75 -2.35 -2.20
C TYR A 430 19.53 -1.92 -3.01
N THR A 431 18.34 -2.18 -2.48
CA THR A 431 17.10 -1.61 -3.00
C THR A 431 16.40 -0.81 -1.92
N GLY A 432 15.77 0.30 -2.30
CA GLY A 432 15.13 1.21 -1.37
C GLY A 432 13.73 1.60 -1.84
N LEU A 433 12.83 1.84 -0.91
CA LEU A 433 11.48 2.33 -1.15
C LEU A 433 11.09 3.31 -0.03
N TRP A 434 10.31 4.34 -0.37
CA TRP A 434 9.58 5.12 0.63
C TRP A 434 8.20 4.51 0.87
N LEU A 435 7.88 4.30 2.14
CA LEU A 435 6.60 3.81 2.60
C LEU A 435 5.81 4.94 3.29
N PRO A 436 4.83 5.57 2.61
CA PRO A 436 3.97 6.55 3.24
C PRO A 436 2.96 5.87 4.16
N ARG A 437 2.87 6.35 5.41
CA ARG A 437 1.79 5.98 6.34
C ARG A 437 0.93 7.20 6.59
N PHE A 438 -0.36 7.10 6.27
CA PHE A 438 -1.30 8.18 6.46
C PHE A 438 -2.04 8.03 7.79
N THR A 439 -2.21 9.14 8.48
CA THR A 439 -2.97 9.28 9.73
C THR A 439 -3.77 10.56 9.65
N ALA A 440 -5.04 10.51 10.03
CA ALA A 440 -5.92 11.68 10.05
C ALA A 440 -6.64 11.71 11.40
N ASP A 441 -6.43 12.78 12.17
CA ASP A 441 -6.86 12.84 13.57
C ASP A 441 -8.36 13.08 13.70
N THR A 442 -8.90 14.05 12.94
CA THR A 442 -10.33 14.30 12.81
C THR A 442 -10.64 14.85 11.43
N LEU A 443 -11.30 14.02 10.62
CA LEU A 443 -11.93 14.42 9.37
C LEU A 443 -13.40 14.81 9.58
N THR A 444 -13.85 14.88 10.82
CA THR A 444 -15.23 15.14 11.21
C THR A 444 -15.48 16.63 11.39
N ASP A 445 -16.57 17.14 10.85
CA ASP A 445 -17.20 18.35 11.39
C ASP A 445 -17.82 18.04 12.75
N GLU A 446 -17.47 18.80 13.78
CA GLU A 446 -18.26 18.82 15.00
C GLU A 446 -19.70 19.24 14.66
N LEU A 447 -20.67 18.42 15.07
CA LEU A 447 -22.10 18.60 14.85
C LEU A 447 -22.59 19.97 15.34
N LEU A 448 -23.11 20.81 14.44
CA LEU A 448 -23.95 21.96 14.81
C LEU A 448 -25.43 21.53 14.77
N PHE A 449 -25.81 20.72 15.77
CA PHE A 449 -27.16 20.27 16.11
C PHE A 449 -27.83 19.22 15.20
N SER A 450 -28.35 18.14 15.81
CA SER A 450 -29.32 17.22 15.21
C SER A 450 -30.74 17.60 15.65
N LEU A 451 -31.64 17.84 14.70
CA LEU A 451 -33.06 18.02 15.01
C LEU A 451 -33.85 16.91 14.28
N GLY A 452 -34.15 15.82 14.97
CA GLY A 452 -34.73 14.62 14.34
C GLY A 452 -33.73 13.88 13.45
N SER A 453 -34.19 13.33 12.32
CA SER A 453 -33.35 12.63 11.32
C SER A 453 -32.63 13.56 10.33
N GLU A 454 -32.69 14.88 10.54
CA GLU A 454 -32.09 15.89 9.65
C GLU A 454 -30.87 16.53 10.33
N TYR A 455 -29.73 16.49 9.64
CA TYR A 455 -28.49 17.14 10.08
C TYR A 455 -28.42 18.55 9.48
N LEU A 456 -28.38 19.58 10.34
CA LEU A 456 -28.10 20.94 9.89
C LEU A 456 -26.58 21.12 9.78
N ARG A 457 -26.09 21.26 8.55
CA ARG A 457 -24.67 21.51 8.25
C ARG A 457 -24.59 22.74 7.38
N TYR A 458 -23.84 23.73 7.84
CA TYR A 458 -23.63 24.97 7.10
C TYR A 458 -22.47 24.80 6.12
N ALA A 459 -22.63 25.29 4.90
CA ALA A 459 -21.49 25.44 3.99
C ALA A 459 -20.48 26.40 4.64
N LEU A 460 -19.18 26.10 4.59
CA LEU A 460 -18.16 27.01 5.10
C LEU A 460 -17.68 27.96 4.01
N LYS A 461 -17.40 29.23 4.36
CA LYS A 461 -16.80 30.18 3.42
C LYS A 461 -15.38 29.79 3.04
N THR A 462 -14.69 29.05 3.90
CA THR A 462 -13.32 28.59 3.65
C THR A 462 -13.07 27.25 4.33
N THR A 463 -12.46 26.32 3.59
CA THR A 463 -11.95 25.04 4.09
C THR A 463 -10.43 25.03 3.96
N ILE A 464 -9.69 24.74 5.03
CA ILE A 464 -8.21 24.70 5.02
C ILE A 464 -7.73 23.28 5.29
N LEU A 465 -7.36 22.54 4.24
CA LEU A 465 -6.73 21.22 4.42
C LEU A 465 -5.26 21.40 4.76
N VAL A 466 -4.84 20.91 5.93
CA VAL A 466 -3.44 20.88 6.36
C VAL A 466 -2.85 19.51 6.06
N ILE A 467 -1.74 19.47 5.35
CA ILE A 467 -1.00 18.24 5.04
C ILE A 467 0.38 18.36 5.66
N SER A 468 0.69 17.52 6.64
CA SER A 468 2.02 17.45 7.26
C SER A 468 2.73 16.19 6.81
N ILE A 469 3.79 16.34 6.03
CA ILE A 469 4.65 15.24 5.58
C ILE A 469 5.92 15.27 6.42
N THR A 470 6.15 14.21 7.16
CA THR A 470 7.30 14.05 8.06
C THR A 470 8.04 12.77 7.74
N GLU A 471 9.33 12.73 8.05
CA GLU A 471 10.13 11.52 7.96
C GLU A 471 10.11 10.79 9.30
N SER A 472 10.02 9.45 9.27
CA SER A 472 10.12 8.63 10.47
C SER A 472 11.53 8.68 11.06
N GLU A 473 11.67 8.67 12.39
CA GLU A 473 12.97 8.63 13.08
C GLU A 473 13.77 7.35 12.82
N PHE A 474 13.08 6.30 12.35
CA PHE A 474 13.65 5.01 12.01
C PHE A 474 13.41 4.65 10.54
N TYR A 475 14.26 3.79 10.02
CA TYR A 475 14.07 3.09 8.75
C TYR A 475 14.05 1.59 8.99
N MET A 476 13.40 0.87 8.09
CA MET A 476 13.41 -0.59 8.08
C MET A 476 14.60 -1.06 7.23
N LYS A 477 15.46 -1.88 7.82
CA LYS A 477 16.53 -2.58 7.11
C LYS A 477 16.20 -4.06 7.05
N ASN A 478 15.94 -4.53 5.85
CA ASN A 478 15.80 -5.93 5.53
C ASN A 478 17.11 -6.44 4.95
N THR A 479 17.60 -7.56 5.44
CA THR A 479 18.84 -8.18 4.94
C THR A 479 18.54 -9.59 4.49
N GLN A 480 18.92 -9.86 3.25
CA GLN A 480 18.94 -11.17 2.63
C GLN A 480 20.39 -11.64 2.49
N GLU A 481 20.69 -12.79 3.07
CA GLU A 481 21.97 -13.46 2.95
C GLU A 481 21.75 -14.89 2.46
N PRO A 482 22.64 -15.48 1.65
CA PRO A 482 22.52 -16.88 1.30
C PRO A 482 22.71 -17.76 2.55
N ILE A 483 21.94 -18.85 2.67
CA ILE A 483 22.13 -19.82 3.77
C ILE A 483 23.48 -20.52 3.62
N ALA A 484 23.82 -20.88 2.38
CA ALA A 484 25.13 -21.35 1.98
C ALA A 484 25.54 -20.68 0.68
N ARG A 485 26.79 -20.24 0.58
CA ARG A 485 27.35 -19.67 -0.65
C ARG A 485 27.60 -20.76 -1.69
N GLN A 486 27.75 -20.39 -2.97
CA GLN A 486 27.89 -21.36 -4.06
C GLN A 486 28.96 -22.45 -3.81
N TYR A 487 30.12 -22.05 -3.29
CA TYR A 487 31.21 -22.98 -3.00
C TYR A 487 30.93 -23.90 -1.80
N GLU A 488 30.19 -23.40 -0.80
CA GLU A 488 29.81 -24.15 0.41
C GLU A 488 28.75 -25.20 0.11
N ILE A 489 27.79 -24.86 -0.76
CA ILE A 489 26.73 -25.79 -1.18
C ILE A 489 27.37 -27.05 -1.80
N LEU A 490 28.22 -26.88 -2.81
CA LEU A 490 28.82 -28.02 -3.51
C LEU A 490 29.69 -28.85 -2.58
N PHE A 491 30.58 -28.20 -1.82
CA PHE A 491 31.51 -28.88 -0.93
C PHE A 491 30.78 -29.63 0.19
N SER A 492 29.86 -28.97 0.88
CA SER A 492 29.16 -29.56 2.03
C SER A 492 28.19 -30.66 1.60
N THR A 493 27.55 -30.54 0.43
CA THR A 493 26.69 -31.60 -0.10
C THR A 493 27.47 -32.86 -0.47
N ILE A 494 28.63 -32.71 -1.11
CA ILE A 494 29.51 -33.86 -1.43
C ILE A 494 30.03 -34.49 -0.13
N LEU A 495 30.53 -33.68 0.80
CA LEU A 495 31.05 -34.15 2.09
C LEU A 495 29.97 -34.88 2.91
N PHE A 496 28.74 -34.38 2.91
CA PHE A 496 27.59 -35.02 3.55
C PHE A 496 27.27 -36.37 2.90
N ALA A 497 27.21 -36.44 1.56
CA ALA A 497 26.97 -37.69 0.84
C ALA A 497 28.08 -38.73 1.09
N SER A 498 29.34 -38.30 1.15
CA SER A 498 30.48 -39.16 1.45
C SER A 498 30.45 -39.71 2.89
N LYS A 499 30.04 -38.89 3.88
CA LYS A 499 29.88 -39.35 5.27
C LYS A 499 28.79 -40.43 5.38
N ILE A 500 27.65 -40.23 4.73
CA ILE A 500 26.57 -41.23 4.71
C ILE A 500 27.05 -42.53 4.05
N ALA A 501 27.75 -42.42 2.92
CA ALA A 501 28.32 -43.58 2.24
C ALA A 501 29.26 -44.37 3.15
N LEU A 502 30.12 -43.69 3.91
CA LEU A 502 31.08 -44.34 4.82
C LEU A 502 30.37 -45.11 5.95
N VAL A 503 29.34 -44.50 6.55
CA VAL A 503 28.51 -45.15 7.59
C VAL A 503 27.74 -46.35 7.06
N LEU A 504 27.35 -46.36 5.77
CA LEU A 504 26.69 -47.51 5.15
C LEU A 504 27.65 -48.66 4.82
N THR A 505 28.96 -48.43 4.85
CA THR A 505 30.00 -49.43 4.54
C THR A 505 30.67 -50.04 5.77
N GLU A 506 30.51 -49.42 6.94
CA GLU A 506 30.82 -49.99 8.25
C GLU A 506 29.67 -50.88 8.74
#